data_AF-A0A956S5Z3-F1
#
_entry.id   AF-A0A956S5Z3-F1
#
_cell.length_a   1.000
_cell.length_b   1.000
_cell.length_c   1.000
_cell.angle_alpha   90.00
_cell.angle_beta   90.00
_cell.angle_gamma   90.00
#
_symmetry.space_group_name_H-M   'P 1'
#
loop_
_entity.id
_entity.type
_entity.pdbx_description
1 polymer ?
#
loop_
_entity_poly.entity_id
_entity_poly.type
_entity_poly.pdbx_seq_one_letter_code
_entity_poly.pdbx_strand_id
1 'polypeptide(L)'
;EDSFYINATSKYRPQVVDKDLKILSPDELYNGCLGRVSINFYPYNHKDSGNCGISCELLNLQKLKDGEKIVNRASAVDDFSVVDDGILV
;
A
#
# COMPACT_ATOMS: atom_id res chain seq x y z
N GLU A 1 -9.32 -16.88 -2.18
CA GLU A 1 -10.06 -16.83 -3.46
C GLU A 1 -11.50 -16.43 -3.14
N ASP A 2 -12.27 -15.95 -4.12
CA ASP A 2 -13.61 -15.30 -3.96
C ASP A 2 -13.63 -13.86 -3.43
N SER A 3 -12.64 -13.05 -3.82
CA SER A 3 -12.60 -11.61 -3.50
C SER A 3 -12.42 -10.76 -4.73
N PHE A 4 -13.04 -9.58 -4.74
CA PHE A 4 -12.67 -8.50 -5.67
C PHE A 4 -11.51 -7.69 -5.07
N TYR A 5 -10.70 -7.09 -5.94
CA TYR A 5 -9.69 -6.11 -5.53
C TYR A 5 -9.88 -4.81 -6.30
N ILE A 6 -9.46 -3.72 -5.68
CA ILE A 6 -9.42 -2.40 -6.31
C ILE A 6 -8.09 -1.73 -5.98
N ASN A 7 -7.53 -1.02 -6.95
CA ASN A 7 -6.42 -0.12 -6.72
C ASN A 7 -6.97 1.28 -6.43
N ALA A 8 -6.62 1.83 -5.27
CA ALA A 8 -6.98 3.18 -4.86
C ALA A 8 -5.70 3.96 -4.53
N THR A 9 -5.66 5.23 -4.93
CA THR A 9 -4.50 6.11 -4.69
C THR A 9 -4.94 7.43 -4.10
N SER A 10 -4.03 8.16 -3.46
CA SER A 10 -4.30 9.47 -2.90
C SER A 10 -3.13 10.41 -3.16
N LYS A 11 -3.43 11.70 -3.34
CA LYS A 11 -2.40 12.76 -3.32
C LYS A 11 -2.00 13.15 -1.91
N TYR A 12 -2.88 12.91 -0.94
CA TYR A 12 -2.66 13.25 0.45
C TYR A 12 -2.32 12.00 1.25
N ARG A 13 -1.53 12.16 2.31
CA ARG A 13 -1.19 11.04 3.19
C ARG A 13 -2.45 10.60 3.95
N PRO A 14 -2.91 9.34 3.80
CA PRO A 14 -4.02 8.79 4.57
C PRO A 14 -3.76 8.82 6.06
N GLN A 15 -4.81 8.99 6.87
CA GLN A 15 -4.72 8.68 8.30
C GLN A 15 -4.96 7.19 8.52
N VAL A 16 -4.18 6.62 9.43
CA VAL A 16 -4.26 5.21 9.81
C VAL A 16 -4.61 5.15 11.28
N VAL A 17 -5.65 4.40 11.62
CA VAL A 17 -6.10 4.24 13.00
C VAL A 17 -6.30 2.78 13.38
N ASP A 18 -6.31 2.49 14.69
CA ASP A 18 -6.76 1.23 15.23
C ASP A 18 -8.30 1.18 15.43
N LYS A 19 -8.76 0.11 16.08
CA LYS A 19 -10.17 -0.10 16.44
C LYS A 19 -10.74 0.98 17.36
N ASP A 20 -9.89 1.65 18.14
CA ASP A 20 -10.25 2.67 19.12
C ASP A 20 -9.98 4.10 18.58
N LEU A 21 -9.75 4.22 17.27
CA LEU A 21 -9.47 5.46 16.53
C LEU A 21 -8.17 6.16 16.95
N LYS A 22 -7.24 5.45 17.59
CA LYS A 22 -5.90 5.97 17.87
C LYS A 22 -5.06 5.96 16.59
N ILE A 23 -4.36 7.06 16.32
CA ILE A 23 -3.44 7.16 15.18
C ILE A 23 -2.30 6.14 15.32
N LEU A 24 -2.08 5.36 14.26
CA LEU A 24 -1.01 4.38 14.15
C LEU A 24 0.14 4.91 13.27
N SER A 25 1.32 4.33 13.46
CA SER A 25 2.41 4.47 12.49
C SER A 25 2.02 3.80 11.17
N PRO A 26 2.41 4.33 10.00
CA PRO A 26 2.21 3.64 8.72
C PRO A 26 2.74 2.20 8.69
N ASP A 27 3.80 1.89 9.46
CA ASP A 27 4.40 0.55 9.51
C ASP A 27 3.50 -0.51 10.17
N GLU A 28 2.46 -0.08 10.89
CA GLU A 28 1.47 -0.98 11.49
C GLU A 28 0.55 -1.62 10.43
N LEU A 29 0.44 -0.98 9.25
CA LEU A 29 -0.21 -1.55 8.08
C LEU A 29 0.80 -2.32 7.23
N TYR A 30 0.45 -3.56 6.89
CA TYR A 30 1.27 -4.42 6.05
C TYR A 30 0.39 -5.34 5.22
N ASN A 31 0.96 -5.89 4.15
CA ASN A 31 0.26 -6.84 3.29
C ASN A 31 -0.20 -8.06 4.11
N GLY A 32 -1.51 -8.28 4.17
CA GLY A 32 -2.13 -9.37 4.92
C GLY A 32 -2.89 -8.94 6.18
N CYS A 33 -2.73 -7.71 6.66
CA CYS A 33 -3.60 -7.20 7.73
C CYS A 33 -5.03 -6.95 7.20
N LEU A 34 -6.00 -7.00 8.12
CA LEU A 34 -7.42 -6.81 7.81
C LEU A 34 -7.92 -5.52 8.43
N GLY A 35 -8.72 -4.78 7.66
CA GLY A 35 -9.18 -3.46 8.05
C GLY A 35 -10.33 -2.94 7.22
N ARG A 36 -10.72 -1.70 7.53
CA ARG A 36 -11.67 -0.90 6.74
C ARG A 36 -10.91 0.19 6.01
N VAL A 37 -11.42 0.57 4.86
CA VAL A 37 -10.87 1.63 4.03
C VAL A 37 -12.00 2.58 3.68
N SER A 38 -11.77 3.87 3.92
CA SER A 38 -12.62 4.92 3.37
C SER A 38 -12.10 5.28 1.97
N ILE A 39 -12.99 5.24 0.99
CA ILE A 39 -12.69 5.52 -0.41
C ILE A 39 -13.76 6.41 -1.01
N ASN A 40 -13.39 7.19 -2.03
CA ASN A 40 -14.33 7.99 -2.80
C ASN A 40 -14.28 7.62 -4.28
N PHE A 41 -15.44 7.43 -4.89
CA PHE A 41 -15.54 7.17 -6.33
C PHE A 41 -15.86 8.45 -7.07
N TYR A 42 -15.15 8.71 -8.16
CA TYR A 42 -15.38 9.88 -8.99
C TYR A 42 -15.10 9.58 -10.46
N PRO A 43 -15.86 10.20 -11.39
CA PRO A 43 -15.59 10.04 -12.81
C PRO A 43 -14.28 10.74 -13.18
N TYR A 44 -13.54 10.17 -14.13
CA TYR A 44 -12.38 10.80 -14.74
C TYR A 44 -12.45 10.72 -16.26
N ASN A 45 -11.81 11.68 -16.91
CA ASN A 45 -11.60 11.70 -18.36
C ASN A 45 -10.23 12.34 -18.65
N HIS A 46 -9.25 11.48 -18.94
CA HIS A 46 -7.90 11.89 -19.31
C HIS A 46 -7.81 12.08 -20.82
N LYS A 47 -7.99 13.32 -21.27
CA LYS A 47 -8.02 13.69 -22.70
C LYS A 47 -6.75 13.27 -23.46
N ASP A 48 -5.58 13.37 -22.83
CA ASP A 48 -4.30 13.10 -23.48
C ASP A 48 -4.02 11.60 -23.69
N SER A 49 -4.51 10.75 -22.76
CA SER A 49 -4.37 9.28 -22.88
C SER A 49 -5.60 8.61 -23.52
N GLY A 50 -6.70 9.34 -23.69
CA GLY A 50 -7.99 8.81 -24.13
C GLY A 50 -8.73 7.97 -23.09
N ASN A 51 -8.16 7.77 -21.90
CA ASN A 51 -8.78 6.96 -20.86
C ASN A 51 -9.88 7.72 -20.12
N CYS A 52 -11.06 7.11 -19.98
CA CYS A 52 -12.14 7.61 -19.15
C CYS A 52 -12.74 6.48 -18.33
N GLY A 53 -13.41 6.82 -17.23
CA GLY A 53 -14.04 5.83 -16.36
C GLY A 53 -14.33 6.36 -14.97
N ILE A 54 -14.41 5.46 -14.00
CA ILE A 54 -14.57 5.77 -12.58
C ILE A 54 -13.26 5.43 -11.86
N SER A 55 -12.71 6.41 -11.16
CA SER A 55 -11.53 6.25 -10.31
C SER A 55 -11.94 6.08 -8.85
N CYS A 56 -10.99 5.68 -8.02
CA CYS A 56 -11.15 5.46 -6.59
C CYS A 56 -10.03 6.18 -5.83
N GLU A 57 -10.39 7.22 -5.08
CA GLU A 57 -9.48 7.93 -4.19
C GLU A 57 -9.42 7.24 -2.83
N LEU A 58 -8.20 6.98 -2.35
CA LEU A 58 -7.95 6.49 -1.00
C LEU A 58 -8.04 7.65 0.01
N LEU A 59 -8.84 7.46 1.06
CA LEU A 59 -8.97 8.43 2.14
C LEU A 59 -8.26 7.95 3.41
N ASN A 60 -8.92 7.16 4.26
CA ASN A 60 -8.40 6.75 5.57
C ASN A 60 -8.48 5.24 5.75
N LEU A 61 -7.64 4.71 6.63
CA LEU A 61 -7.52 3.28 6.91
C LEU A 61 -7.75 3.01 8.39
N GLN A 62 -8.49 1.95 8.70
CA GLN A 62 -8.65 1.43 10.05
C GLN A 62 -8.19 -0.02 10.11
N LYS A 63 -7.10 -0.29 10.82
CA LYS A 63 -6.61 -1.65 11.08
C LYS A 63 -7.49 -2.30 12.15
N LEU A 64 -8.01 -3.50 11.85
CA LEU A 64 -8.89 -4.25 12.75
C LEU A 64 -8.25 -5.54 13.27
N LYS A 65 -7.42 -6.20 12.47
CA LYS A 65 -6.80 -7.47 12.83
C LYS A 65 -5.48 -7.66 12.11
N ASP A 66 -4.52 -8.26 12.79
CA ASP A 66 -3.33 -8.82 12.18
C ASP A 66 -3.68 -10.07 11.35
N GLY A 67 -2.91 -10.28 10.28
CA GLY A 67 -3.02 -11.47 9.44
C GLY A 67 -1.63 -12.01 9.12
N GLU A 68 -1.57 -13.02 8.25
CA GLU A 68 -0.30 -13.54 7.77
C GLU A 68 0.42 -12.45 6.99
N LYS A 69 1.64 -12.07 7.43
CA LYS A 69 2.42 -11.02 6.78
C LYS A 69 2.96 -11.55 5.46
N ILE A 70 2.43 -11.02 4.35
CA ILE A 70 2.85 -11.41 3.01
C ILE A 70 4.03 -10.53 2.60
N VAL A 71 5.24 -11.08 2.66
CA VAL A 71 6.46 -10.39 2.21
C VAL A 71 6.74 -10.79 0.77
N ASN A 72 6.51 -9.87 -0.17
CA ASN A 72 6.87 -10.05 -1.58
C ASN A 72 8.13 -9.25 -1.92
N ARG A 73 9.18 -9.42 -1.12
CA ARG A 73 10.47 -8.74 -1.28
C ARG A 73 11.56 -9.80 -1.25
N ALA A 74 12.52 -9.69 -2.16
CA ALA A 74 13.76 -10.46 -2.09
C ALA A 74 14.48 -10.12 -0.78
N SER A 75 15.20 -11.09 -0.23
CA SER A 75 16.03 -10.83 0.94
C SER A 75 17.31 -10.10 0.52
N ALA A 76 17.92 -9.34 1.43
CA ALA A 76 19.18 -8.65 1.13
C ALA A 76 20.29 -9.61 0.69
N VAL A 77 20.27 -10.87 1.16
CA VAL A 77 21.24 -11.89 0.74
C VAL A 77 20.96 -12.43 -0.66
N ASP A 78 19.73 -12.31 -1.16
CA ASP A 78 19.41 -12.62 -2.55
C ASP A 78 19.79 -11.46 -3.49
N ASP A 79 19.73 -10.22 -3.00
CA ASP A 79 19.97 -9.01 -3.79
C ASP A 79 21.45 -8.61 -3.90
N PHE A 80 22.27 -8.92 -2.89
CA PHE A 80 23.64 -8.40 -2.78
C PHE A 80 24.69 -9.51 -2.65
N SER A 81 25.83 -9.34 -3.34
CA SER A 81 27.06 -10.09 -3.08
C SER A 81 27.94 -9.38 -2.05
N VAL A 82 28.82 -10.12 -1.36
CA VAL A 82 29.84 -9.54 -0.49
C VAL A 82 30.77 -8.64 -1.32
N VAL A 83 30.98 -7.41 -0.86
CA VAL A 83 31.99 -6.50 -1.43
C VAL A 83 33.34 -6.89 -0.84
N ASP A 84 34.28 -7.28 -1.71
CA ASP A 84 35.70 -7.39 -1.34
C ASP A 84 36.34 -6.00 -1.53
N ASP A 85 36.90 -5.41 -0.47
CA ASP A 85 37.52 -4.08 -0.45
C ASP A 85 38.86 -4.04 -1.20
N GLY A 86 38.97 -4.79 -2.30
CA GLY A 86 40.16 -4.95 -3.13
C GLY A 86 40.29 -3.98 -4.31
N ILE A 87 39.38 -3.01 -4.48
CA ILE A 87 39.54 -1.95 -5.49
C ILE A 87 40.19 -0.71 -4.84
N LEU A 88 41.52 -0.77 -4.79
CA LEU A 88 42.40 0.37 -4.96
C LEU A 88 43.56 -0.03 -5.88
N VAL A 89 43.27 -0.16 -7.19
CA VAL A 89 44.01 0.42 -8.33
C VAL A 89 43.25 0.19 -9.63
#